data_AF-A0A7C5DB77-F1
#
_entry.id   AF-A0A7C5DB77-F1
#
_cell.length_a   1.000
_cell.length_b   1.000
_cell.length_c   1.000
_cell.angle_alpha   90.00
_cell.angle_beta   90.00
_cell.angle_gamma   90.00
#
_symmetry.space_group_name_H-M   'P 1'
#
loop_
_entity.id
_entity.type
_entity.pdbx_description
1 polymer ?
#
loop_
_entity_poly.entity_id
_entity_poly.type
_entity_poly.pdbx_seq_one_letter_code
_entity_poly.pdbx_strand_id
1 'polypeptide(L)' 'MIEIKNLRKQFPGTDAIDGVTLNIPDGVVVGLAGPN' A
#
# COMPACT_ATOMS: atom_id res chain seq x y z
N MET A 1 12.96 -8.11 -3.60
CA MET A 1 12.46 -7.46 -2.37
C MET A 1 11.68 -6.21 -2.77
N ILE A 2 10.48 -5.99 -2.20
CA ILE A 2 9.70 -4.76 -2.44
C ILE A 2 9.58 -3.99 -1.13
N GLU A 3 9.90 -2.69 -1.16
CA GLU A 3 9.76 -1.79 -0.02
C GLU A 3 8.94 -0.54 -0.43
N ILE A 4 7.89 -0.25 0.34
CA ILE A 4 7.03 0.93 0.21
C ILE A 4 7.08 1.65 1.55
N LYS A 5 7.33 2.96 1.54
CA LYS A 5 7.43 3.78 2.74
C LYS A 5 6.51 4.99 2.64
N ASN A 6 5.61 5.15 3.61
CA ASN A 6 4.70 6.30 3.76
C ASN A 6 4.02 6.71 2.44
N LEU A 7 3.57 5.74 1.64
CA LEU A 7 2.94 5.99 0.35
C LEU A 7 1.63 6.75 0.57
N ARG A 8 1.49 7.87 -0.13
CA ARG A 8 0.24 8.64 -0.17
C ARG A 8 -0.23 8.78 -1.60
N LYS A 9 -1.53 8.65 -1.80
CA LYS A 9 -2.18 8.88 -3.09
C LYS A 9 -3.51 9.58 -2.87
N GLN A 10 -3.65 10.73 -3.51
CA GLN A 10 -4.86 11.52 -3.52
C GLN A 10 -5.46 11.57 -4.93
N PHE A 11 -6.78 11.56 -4.99
CA PHE A 11 -7.60 11.95 -6.12
C PHE A 11 -8.43 13.18 -5.73
N PRO A 12 -9.02 13.93 -6.69
CA PRO A 12 -9.86 15.07 -6.34
C PRO A 12 -10.95 14.70 -5.33
N GLY A 13 -10.88 15.29 -4.13
CA GLY A 13 -11.84 15.07 -3.04
C GLY A 13 -11.61 13.85 -2.15
N THR A 14 -10.60 12.99 -2.42
CA THR A 14 -10.39 11.76 -1.64
C THR A 14 -8.91 11.38 -1.52
N ASP A 15 -8.46 11.10 -0.30
CA ASP A 15 -7.19 10.43 -0.04
C ASP A 15 -7.38 8.92 -0.15
N ALA A 16 -6.98 8.34 -1.29
CA ALA A 16 -7.14 6.91 -1.57
C ALA A 16 -6.10 6.05 -0.85
N ILE A 17 -4.92 6.59 -0.56
CA ILE A 17 -3.88 5.92 0.22
C ILE A 17 -3.31 6.96 1.18
N ASP A 18 -3.32 6.67 2.48
CA ASP A 18 -2.83 7.58 3.51
C ASP A 18 -1.68 6.95 4.33
N GLY A 19 -0.45 7.09 3.82
CA GLY A 19 0.76 6.80 4.58
C GLY A 19 1.12 5.31 4.71
N VAL A 20 0.74 4.49 3.73
CA VAL A 20 0.99 3.04 3.78
C VAL A 20 2.48 2.72 3.71
N THR A 21 2.94 1.85 4.61
CA THR A 21 4.29 1.28 4.61
C THR A 21 4.19 -0.23 4.51
N LEU A 22 4.93 -0.84 3.58
CA LEU A 22 4.91 -2.27 3.32
C LEU A 22 6.32 -2.77 2.99
N ASN A 23 6.66 -3.94 3.50
CA ASN A 23 7.87 -4.66 3.11
C ASN A 23 7.48 -6.08 2.70
N ILE A 24 7.80 -6.47 1.47
CA ILE A 24 7.57 -7.82 0.94
C ILE A 24 8.94 -8.46 0.65
N PRO A 25 9.35 -9.46 1.46
CA PRO A 25 10.55 -10.23 1.22
C PRO A 25 10.48 -11.04 -0.07
N ASP A 26 11.64 -11.44 -0.59
CA ASP A 26 11.68 -12.34 -1.75
C ASP A 26 11.08 -13.71 -1.44
N GLY A 27 10.38 -14.29 -2.42
CA GLY A 27 9.70 -15.58 -2.29
C GLY A 27 8.37 -15.55 -1.51
N VAL A 28 7.92 -14.38 -1.03
CA VAL A 28 6.65 -14.24 -0.29
C VAL A 28 5.53 -13.80 -1.23
N VAL A 29 4.36 -14.44 -1.09
CA VAL A 29 3.11 -14.04 -1.77
C VAL A 29 2.17 -13.40 -0.76
N VAL A 30 1.65 -12.20 -1.07
CA VAL A 30 0.77 -11.43 -0.19
C VAL A 30 -0.56 -11.16 -0.89
N GLY A 31 -1.67 -11.40 -0.20
CA GLY A 31 -3.01 -10.97 -0.60
C GLY A 31 -3.43 -9.72 0.17
N LEU A 32 -3.88 -8.70 -0.55
CA LEU A 32 -4.47 -7.49 0.05
C LEU A 32 -6.00 -7.59 -0.01
N ALA A 33 -6.67 -7.33 1.11
CA ALA A 33 -8.11 -7.36 1.23
C ALA A 33 -8.61 -6.18 2.06
N GLY A 34 -9.84 -5.74 1.80
CA GLY A 34 -10.50 -4.65 2.49
C GLY A 34 -11.94 -4.48 1.99
N PRO A 35 -12.74 -3.66 2.69
CA PRO A 35 -14.05 -3.25 2.19
C PRO A 35 -13.94 -2.46 0.87
N ASN A 36 -15.04 -2.41 0.12
CA ASN A 36 -15.19 -1.51 -1.04
C ASN A 36 -15.50 -0.08 -0.60
#